data_AF-A0A917CA95-F1
#
_entry.id   AF-A0A917CA95-F1
#
_cell.length_a   1.000
_cell.length_b   1.000
_cell.length_c   1.000
_cell.angle_alpha   90.00
_cell.angle_beta   90.00
_cell.angle_gamma   90.00
#
_symmetry.space_group_name_H-M   'P 1'
#
loop_
_entity.id
_entity.type
_entity.pdbx_description
1 polymer ?
#
loop_
_entity_poly.entity_id
_entity_poly.type
_entity_poly.pdbx_seq_one_letter_code
_entity_poly.pdbx_strand_id
1 'polypeptide(L)'
;MQNVLRLVGILFSVSTLILAITFLWGEDQSRVVRLSWAMLGMSGALIFNGGATYLNTKDKMGALSSVVGFILMIVTLTQSPF
;
A
#
# COMPACT_ATOMS: atom_id res chain seq x y z
N MET A 1 12.05 5.59 15.72
CA MET A 1 10.73 5.35 15.08
C MET A 1 10.71 5.69 13.59
N GLN A 2 11.25 6.83 13.16
CA GLN A 2 11.19 7.28 11.77
C GLN A 2 11.88 6.33 10.75
N ASN A 3 13.02 5.73 11.14
CA ASN A 3 13.73 4.76 10.29
C ASN A 3 12.94 3.47 10.07
N VAL A 4 12.20 3.01 11.09
CA VAL A 4 11.36 1.81 11.00
C VAL A 4 10.18 2.07 10.05
N LEU A 5 9.55 3.25 10.14
CA LEU A 5 8.46 3.64 9.24
C LEU A 5 8.90 3.68 7.77
N ARG A 6 10.09 4.25 7.51
CA ARG A 6 10.70 4.25 6.17
C ARG A 6 10.99 2.84 5.67
N LEU A 7 11.57 1.99 6.53
CA LEU A 7 11.94 0.63 6.16
C LEU A 7 10.71 -0.23 5.83
N VAL A 8 9.64 -0.08 6.61
CA VAL A 8 8.34 -0.72 6.34
C VAL A 8 7.75 -0.17 5.04
N GLY A 9 7.77 1.14 4.81
CA GLY A 9 7.30 1.74 3.55
C GLY A 9 8.05 1.24 2.32
N ILE A 10 9.38 1.08 2.41
CA ILE A 10 10.21 0.53 1.33
C ILE A 10 9.87 -0.94 1.07
N LEU A 11 9.81 -1.77 2.11
CA LEU A 11 9.42 -3.18 2.00
C LEU A 11 8.07 -3.31 1.30
N PHE A 12 7.12 -2.47 1.71
CA PHE A 12 5.78 -2.48 1.17
C PHE A 12 5.75 -2.07 -0.31
N SER A 13 6.51 -1.03 -0.70
CA SER A 13 6.67 -0.61 -2.11
C SER A 13 7.29 -1.70 -2.98
N VAL A 14 8.30 -2.42 -2.45
CA VAL A 14 8.94 -3.55 -3.14
C VAL A 14 7.95 -4.69 -3.32
N SER A 15 7.14 -5.00 -2.30
CA SER A 15 6.06 -5.98 -2.41
C SER A 15 5.01 -5.58 -3.46
N THR A 16 4.61 -4.31 -3.55
CA THR A 16 3.69 -3.84 -4.60
C THR A 16 4.28 -4.05 -5.99
N LEU A 17 5.58 -3.80 -6.15
CA LEU A 17 6.27 -3.91 -7.43
C LEU A 17 6.40 -5.37 -7.88
N ILE A 18 6.72 -6.28 -6.96
CA ILE A 18 6.73 -7.74 -7.21
C ILE A 18 5.32 -8.24 -7.58
N LEU A 19 4.29 -7.76 -6.89
CA LEU A 19 2.90 -8.07 -7.21
C LEU A 19 2.53 -7.55 -8.60
N ALA A 20 2.89 -6.31 -8.95
CA ALA A 20 2.62 -5.73 -10.28
C ALA A 20 3.29 -6.53 -11.42
N ILE A 21 4.52 -7.00 -11.22
CA ILE A 21 5.24 -7.82 -12.20
C ILE A 21 4.56 -9.20 -12.37
N THR A 22 4.15 -9.83 -11.27
CA THR A 22 3.44 -11.12 -11.31
C THR A 22 2.00 -11.01 -11.85
N PHE A 23 1.42 -9.80 -11.83
CA PHE A 23 0.09 -9.49 -12.35
C PHE A 23 -0.03 -9.45 -13.86
N LEU A 24 1.04 -9.04 -14.56
CA LEU A 24 1.07 -8.97 -16.02
C LEU A 24 1.09 -10.35 -16.69
N TRP A 25 1.29 -11.44 -15.92
CA TRP A 25 1.63 -12.76 -16.46
C TRP A 25 0.61 -13.88 -16.16
N GLY A 26 -0.54 -13.63 -15.49
CA GLY A 26 -1.39 -14.73 -14.96
C GLY A 26 -2.90 -14.62 -15.20
N GLU A 27 -3.48 -15.70 -15.73
CA GLU A 27 -4.87 -15.83 -16.22
C GLU A 27 -5.94 -15.98 -15.11
N ASP A 28 -7.02 -15.23 -15.34
CA ASP A 28 -8.38 -15.06 -14.83
C ASP A 28 -8.84 -15.32 -13.38
N GLN A 29 -8.70 -16.48 -12.73
CA GLN A 29 -9.42 -16.68 -11.44
C GLN A 29 -8.63 -16.24 -10.19
N SER A 30 -7.31 -16.31 -10.28
CA SER A 30 -6.39 -15.85 -9.24
C SER A 30 -6.19 -14.33 -9.23
N ARG A 31 -6.77 -13.65 -10.22
CA ARG A 31 -6.60 -12.22 -10.47
C ARG A 31 -7.24 -11.38 -9.38
N VAL A 32 -8.45 -11.71 -8.91
CA VAL A 32 -9.17 -10.93 -7.89
C VAL A 32 -8.45 -10.95 -6.54
N VAL A 33 -8.12 -12.15 -6.03
CA VAL A 33 -7.40 -12.32 -4.77
C VAL A 33 -6.06 -11.59 -4.83
N ARG A 34 -5.29 -11.81 -5.90
CA ARG A 34 -4.01 -11.11 -6.07
C ARG A 34 -4.21 -9.59 -6.12
N LEU A 35 -5.31 -9.07 -6.66
CA LEU A 35 -5.51 -7.64 -6.91
C LEU A 35 -5.78 -6.97 -5.57
N SER A 36 -6.53 -7.65 -4.71
CA SER A 36 -6.70 -7.28 -3.31
C SER A 36 -5.39 -7.28 -2.55
N TRP A 37 -4.49 -8.26 -2.79
CA TRP A 37 -3.14 -8.25 -2.22
C TRP A 37 -2.28 -7.09 -2.75
N ALA A 38 -2.37 -6.76 -4.03
CA ALA A 38 -1.66 -5.63 -4.64
C ALA A 38 -2.21 -4.29 -4.15
N MET A 39 -3.53 -4.15 -4.01
CA MET A 39 -4.18 -2.97 -3.43
C MET A 39 -3.84 -2.81 -1.97
N LEU A 40 -3.83 -3.90 -1.18
CA LEU A 40 -3.30 -3.90 0.18
C LEU A 40 -1.85 -3.42 0.17
N GLY A 41 -1.02 -4.00 -0.71
CA GLY A 41 0.37 -3.65 -0.99
C GLY A 41 0.58 -2.21 -1.48
N MET A 42 -0.43 -1.53 -1.99
CA MET A 42 -0.35 -0.13 -2.39
C MET A 42 -0.84 0.79 -1.26
N SER A 43 -1.90 0.38 -0.56
CA SER A 43 -2.52 1.14 0.52
C SER A 43 -1.59 1.29 1.71
N GLY A 44 -0.90 0.22 2.14
CA GLY A 44 0.13 0.33 3.17
C GLY A 44 1.35 1.15 2.75
N ALA A 45 1.74 1.16 1.46
CA ALA A 45 2.85 1.99 0.99
C ALA A 45 2.45 3.46 1.15
N LEU A 46 1.22 3.81 0.77
CA LEU A 46 0.65 5.13 0.99
C LEU A 46 0.57 5.51 2.48
N ILE A 47 0.15 4.59 3.36
CA ILE A 47 0.09 4.82 4.81
C ILE A 47 1.47 5.10 5.38
N PHE A 48 2.45 4.22 5.14
CA PHE A 48 3.77 4.30 5.74
C PHE A 48 4.64 5.37 5.09
N ASN A 49 4.59 5.53 3.77
CA ASN A 49 5.38 6.54 3.07
C ASN A 49 4.79 7.95 3.27
N GLY A 50 3.46 8.07 3.25
CA GLY A 50 2.76 9.31 3.62
C GLY A 50 3.00 9.70 5.06
N GLY A 51 2.86 8.74 5.99
CA GLY A 51 3.13 8.95 7.41
C GLY A 51 4.59 9.32 7.68
N ALA A 52 5.55 8.67 7.02
CA ALA A 52 6.96 9.01 7.14
C ALA A 52 7.26 10.42 6.61
N THR A 53 6.64 10.81 5.49
CA THR A 53 6.76 12.15 4.91
C THR A 53 6.16 13.20 5.84
N TYR A 54 4.96 12.97 6.39
CA TYR A 54 4.36 13.87 7.37
C TYR A 54 5.22 14.02 8.63
N LEU A 55 5.78 12.93 9.15
CA LEU A 55 6.65 13.00 10.32
C LEU A 55 7.97 13.74 10.05
N ASN A 56 8.48 13.72 8.81
CA ASN A 56 9.76 14.33 8.48
C ASN A 56 9.65 15.80 8.11
N THR A 57 8.69 16.14 7.24
CA THR A 57 8.52 17.49 6.69
C THR A 57 7.32 18.24 7.26
N LYS A 58 6.49 17.60 8.11
CA LYS A 58 5.17 18.12 8.54
C LYS A 58 4.27 18.50 7.35
N ASP A 59 4.51 17.90 6.20
CA ASP A 59 3.78 18.18 4.98
C ASP A 59 2.38 17.59 5.04
N LYS A 60 1.37 18.46 4.95
CA LYS A 60 -0.05 18.08 4.97
C LYS A 60 -0.41 17.14 3.82
N MET A 61 0.33 17.17 2.71
CA MET A 61 0.15 16.22 1.60
C MET A 61 0.55 14.79 2.01
N GLY A 62 1.59 14.62 2.83
CA GLY A 62 1.97 13.32 3.39
C GLY A 62 0.91 12.77 4.35
N ALA A 63 0.31 13.64 5.17
CA ALA A 63 -0.81 13.25 6.02
C ALA A 63 -2.03 12.80 5.20
N LEU A 64 -2.37 13.54 4.14
CA LEU A 64 -3.46 13.19 3.22
C LEU A 64 -3.19 11.86 2.51
N SER A 65 -1.98 11.61 2.01
CA SER A 65 -1.65 10.33 1.37
C SER A 65 -1.76 9.16 2.35
N SER A 66 -1.40 9.38 3.62
CA SER A 66 -1.54 8.36 4.66
C SER A 66 -3.01 8.05 4.96
N VAL A 67 -3.86 9.08 5.08
CA VAL A 67 -5.32 8.93 5.28
C VAL A 67 -5.97 8.22 4.10
N VAL A 68 -5.63 8.61 2.87
CA VAL A 68 -6.13 7.97 1.65
C VAL A 68 -5.72 6.49 1.59
N GLY A 69 -4.46 6.18 1.94
CA GLY A 69 -4.01 4.79 2.07
C GLY A 69 -4.83 4.01 3.10
N PHE A 70 -5.18 4.61 4.23
CA PHE A 70 -5.99 3.97 5.27
C PHE A 70 -7.42 3.67 4.79
N ILE A 71 -8.05 4.62 4.08
CA ILE A 71 -9.38 4.45 3.50
C ILE A 71 -9.36 3.34 2.44
N LEU A 72 -8.37 3.34 1.54
CA LEU A 72 -8.22 2.29 0.53
C LEU A 72 -8.03 0.91 1.15
N MET A 73 -7.28 0.83 2.25
CA MET A 73 -7.09 -0.43 2.99
C MET A 73 -8.42 -0.96 3.54
N ILE A 74 -9.24 -0.11 4.17
CA ILE A 74 -10.56 -0.49 4.69
C ILE A 74 -11.50 -0.93 3.55
N VAL A 75 -11.54 -0.18 2.44
CA VAL A 75 -12.36 -0.53 1.27
C VAL A 75 -11.94 -1.88 0.69
N THR A 76 -10.63 -2.12 0.56
CA THR A 76 -10.10 -3.39 0.04
C THR A 76 -10.47 -4.55 0.95
N LEU A 77 -10.37 -4.38 2.27
CA LEU A 77 -10.75 -5.41 3.26
C LEU A 77 -12.26 -5.67 3.34
N THR A 78 -13.09 -4.69 3.03
CA THR A 78 -14.56 -4.81 3.08
C THR A 78 -15.16 -5.35 1.78
N GLN A 79 -14.55 -5.04 0.63
CA GLN A 79 -15.03 -5.50 -0.68
C GLN A 79 -14.40 -6.81 -1.15
N SER A 80 -13.24 -7.19 -0.61
CA SER A 80 -12.60 -8.48 -0.92
C SER A 80 -12.54 -9.35 0.33
N PRO A 81 -13.51 -10.26 0.56
CA PRO A 81 -13.24 -11.42 1.41
C PRO A 81 -12.16 -12.23 0.69
N PHE A 82 -11.04 -12.47 1.37
CA PHE A 82 -9.88 -13.18 0.84
C PHE A 82 -10.22 -14.52 0.20
#